data_AF-A0A1H0QUH9-F1
#
_entry.id   AF-A0A1H0QUH9-F1
#
_cell.length_a   1.000
_cell.length_b   1.000
_cell.length_c   1.000
_cell.angle_alpha   90.00
_cell.angle_beta   90.00
_cell.angle_gamma   90.00
#
_symmetry.space_group_name_H-M   'P 1'
#
loop_
_entity.id
_entity.type
_entity.pdbx_description
1 polymer ?
#
loop_
_entity_poly.entity_id
_entity_poly.type
_entity_poly.pdbx_seq_one_letter_code
_entity_poly.pdbx_strand_id
1 'polypeptide(L)'
;MDDNRVDQNEPQAAQTPVSLPASSAPVASRQPSPHDLEVLSRQLGRPVRDVVEIPARCICGNPLVAATSPRLSNGTPFPTTFYLTHPVITSAVSRLEAAGLMNEMNVRLAADADLAARYRAAHEAYLASRAEIGARSGIGAVPEIDGVSAGGMPTRVKCLHVLVGHSLAAGPGVNPLGDEAIAAIAEWWTTDRCYCDGAWDTGGEVPSRDLSRHGPQGLPEIVGRPAPVRKSRGADAAGTADGADAVGTASTEETK
;
A
#
# COMPACT_ATOMS: atom_id res chain seq x y z
N MET A 1 -36.50 -6.82 67.25
CA MET A 1 -36.64 -6.28 65.89
C MET A 1 -35.25 -5.95 65.38
N ASP A 2 -35.09 -5.96 64.07
CA ASP A 2 -33.88 -5.60 63.30
C ASP A 2 -32.94 -6.76 62.92
N ASP A 3 -33.31 -7.32 61.76
CA ASP A 3 -32.49 -7.69 60.61
C ASP A 3 -31.01 -8.05 60.82
N ASN A 4 -30.67 -9.31 60.52
CA ASN A 4 -29.63 -9.52 59.52
C ASN A 4 -29.79 -10.86 58.80
N ARG A 5 -30.34 -10.78 57.59
CA ARG A 5 -30.34 -11.82 56.56
C ARG A 5 -28.90 -11.97 56.07
N VAL A 6 -28.19 -12.96 56.59
CA VAL A 6 -26.86 -13.33 56.06
C VAL A 6 -27.07 -14.22 54.84
N ASP A 7 -26.84 -13.61 53.68
CA ASP A 7 -26.78 -14.24 52.37
C ASP A 7 -25.80 -15.42 52.36
N GLN A 8 -26.28 -16.56 51.88
CA GLN A 8 -25.40 -17.66 51.49
C GLN A 8 -24.81 -17.30 50.13
N ASN A 9 -23.50 -17.09 50.07
CA ASN A 9 -22.81 -17.11 48.78
C ASN A 9 -21.42 -17.75 48.95
N GLU A 10 -21.35 -19.03 48.58
CA GLU A 10 -20.09 -19.77 48.45
C GLU A 10 -19.22 -19.15 47.34
N PRO A 11 -17.89 -19.15 47.48
CA PRO A 11 -17.01 -18.63 46.44
C PRO A 11 -16.99 -19.59 45.25
N GLN A 12 -17.58 -19.14 44.14
CA GLN A 12 -17.55 -19.86 42.87
C GLN A 12 -16.10 -19.95 42.36
N ALA A 13 -15.62 -21.19 42.21
CA ALA A 13 -14.30 -21.49 41.69
C ALA A 13 -14.07 -20.77 40.35
N ALA A 14 -12.98 -20.00 40.29
CA ALA A 14 -12.53 -19.31 39.09
C ALA A 14 -12.30 -20.34 37.98
N GLN A 15 -13.16 -20.30 36.96
CA GLN A 15 -13.04 -21.11 35.77
C GLN A 15 -11.79 -20.64 35.00
N THR A 16 -10.81 -21.53 34.89
CA THR A 16 -9.62 -21.36 34.07
C THR A 16 -10.04 -21.02 32.63
N PRO A 17 -9.53 -19.94 32.00
CA PRO A 17 -9.85 -19.69 30.62
C PRO A 17 -9.28 -20.82 29.76
N VAL A 18 -10.16 -21.49 29.03
CA VAL A 18 -9.81 -22.49 28.03
C VAL A 18 -9.07 -21.76 26.91
N SER A 19 -7.75 -21.90 26.88
CA SER A 19 -6.95 -21.48 25.72
C SER A 19 -7.40 -22.27 24.50
N LEU A 20 -8.01 -21.57 23.55
CA LEU A 20 -8.23 -22.10 22.21
C LEU A 20 -6.86 -22.37 21.57
N PRO A 21 -6.65 -23.53 20.92
CA PRO A 21 -5.39 -23.81 20.26
C PRO A 21 -5.20 -22.82 19.10
N ALA A 22 -4.05 -22.15 19.09
CA ALA A 22 -3.59 -21.39 17.94
C ALA A 22 -3.56 -22.35 16.74
N SER A 23 -4.35 -22.05 15.70
CA SER A 23 -4.31 -22.77 14.44
C SER A 23 -2.91 -22.66 13.86
N SER A 24 -2.11 -23.72 14.02
CA SER A 24 -0.76 -23.80 13.49
C SER A 24 -0.87 -24.05 11.99
N ALA A 25 -1.08 -22.98 11.22
CA ALA A 25 -0.67 -22.99 9.82
C ALA A 25 0.80 -23.42 9.78
N PRO A 26 1.19 -24.37 8.92
CA PRO A 26 2.60 -24.75 8.79
C PRO A 26 3.42 -23.48 8.52
N VAL A 27 4.66 -23.43 9.02
CA VAL A 27 5.64 -22.40 8.65
C VAL A 27 5.89 -22.57 7.14
N ALA A 28 4.98 -22.02 6.34
CA ALA A 28 5.00 -22.16 4.91
C ALA A 28 6.27 -21.44 4.44
N SER A 29 7.05 -22.12 3.59
CA SER A 29 8.31 -21.57 3.11
C SER A 29 8.07 -20.18 2.52
N ARG A 30 8.90 -19.21 2.94
CA ARG A 30 8.95 -17.90 2.31
C ARG A 30 9.49 -17.99 0.88
N GLN A 31 10.15 -19.08 0.51
CA GLN A 31 10.61 -19.31 -0.86
C GLN A 31 9.41 -19.43 -1.83
N PRO A 32 9.38 -18.68 -2.95
CA PRO A 32 8.33 -18.79 -3.94
C PRO A 32 8.43 -20.10 -4.71
N SER A 33 7.30 -20.79 -4.85
CA SER A 33 7.14 -21.92 -5.79
C SER A 33 6.69 -21.41 -7.17
N PRO A 34 6.82 -22.22 -8.25
CA PRO A 34 6.23 -21.87 -9.55
C PRO A 34 4.74 -21.56 -9.47
N HIS A 35 3.99 -22.32 -8.66
CA HIS A 35 2.57 -22.08 -8.43
C HIS A 35 2.31 -20.72 -7.79
N ASP A 36 3.15 -20.29 -6.83
CA ASP A 36 3.02 -18.96 -6.24
C ASP A 36 3.16 -17.85 -7.29
N LEU A 37 4.10 -17.99 -8.24
CA LEU A 37 4.31 -17.02 -9.30
C LEU A 37 3.12 -16.96 -10.28
N GLU A 38 2.51 -18.09 -10.60
CA GLU A 38 1.29 -18.16 -11.41
C GLU A 38 0.12 -17.49 -10.70
N VAL A 39 -0.09 -17.79 -9.41
CA VAL A 39 -1.15 -17.19 -8.60
C VAL A 39 -0.95 -15.67 -8.49
N LEU A 40 0.26 -15.21 -8.15
CA LEU A 40 0.58 -13.78 -8.12
C LEU A 40 0.30 -13.12 -9.47
N SER A 41 0.67 -13.76 -10.58
CA SER A 41 0.45 -13.19 -11.90
C SER A 41 -1.05 -13.06 -12.23
N ARG A 42 -1.87 -14.04 -11.83
CA ARG A 42 -3.34 -13.99 -11.95
C ARG A 42 -3.95 -12.91 -11.07
N GLN A 43 -3.54 -12.84 -9.81
CA GLN A 43 -3.99 -11.82 -8.85
C GLN A 43 -3.68 -10.40 -9.35
N LEU A 44 -2.52 -10.21 -9.99
CA LEU A 44 -2.10 -8.92 -10.54
C LEU A 44 -2.65 -8.61 -11.94
N GLY A 45 -3.20 -9.61 -12.64
CA GLY A 45 -3.61 -9.51 -14.04
C GLY A 45 -2.43 -9.27 -15.01
N ARG A 46 -1.21 -9.61 -14.61
CA ARG A 46 0.04 -9.42 -15.38
C ARG A 46 1.14 -10.35 -14.85
N PRO A 47 2.19 -10.66 -15.63
CA PRO A 47 3.35 -11.38 -15.12
C PRO A 47 3.92 -10.72 -13.86
N VAL A 48 4.10 -11.50 -12.81
CA VAL A 48 4.81 -11.04 -11.62
C VAL A 48 6.31 -10.90 -11.92
N ARG A 49 6.98 -9.95 -11.27
CA ARG A 49 8.37 -9.58 -11.57
C ARG A 49 9.26 -9.80 -10.35
N ASP A 50 10.40 -10.43 -10.60
CA ASP A 50 11.56 -10.53 -9.69
C ASP A 50 11.19 -10.79 -8.21
N VAL A 51 10.25 -11.74 -7.99
CA VAL A 51 9.81 -12.13 -6.64
C VAL A 51 10.91 -12.95 -5.97
N VAL A 52 11.32 -12.50 -4.79
CA VAL A 52 12.38 -13.13 -3.99
C VAL A 52 11.77 -14.02 -2.91
N GLU A 53 10.64 -13.59 -2.33
CA GLU A 53 9.93 -14.35 -1.29
C GLU A 53 8.43 -14.04 -1.24
N ILE A 54 7.69 -14.94 -0.57
CA ILE A 54 6.28 -14.82 -0.20
C ILE A 54 6.23 -14.62 1.33
N PRO A 55 6.30 -13.37 1.81
CA PRO A 55 6.39 -13.11 3.25
C PRO A 55 5.04 -13.28 3.98
N ALA A 56 3.92 -13.28 3.25
CA ALA A 56 2.59 -13.48 3.82
C ALA A 56 1.71 -14.36 2.92
N ARG A 57 1.03 -15.32 3.54
CA ARG A 57 0.15 -16.30 2.89
C ARG A 57 -1.22 -16.33 3.55
N CYS A 58 -2.22 -16.67 2.76
CA CYS A 58 -3.55 -17.02 3.22
C CYS A 58 -3.49 -18.37 3.97
N ILE A 59 -4.48 -18.67 4.80
CA ILE A 59 -4.60 -19.98 5.48
C ILE A 59 -4.66 -21.18 4.51
N CYS A 60 -5.03 -20.96 3.24
CA CYS A 60 -5.01 -21.98 2.19
C CYS A 60 -3.65 -22.12 1.49
N GLY A 61 -2.65 -21.33 1.87
CA GLY A 61 -1.29 -21.33 1.30
C GLY A 61 -1.05 -20.33 0.18
N ASN A 62 -2.09 -19.80 -0.46
CA ASN A 62 -1.95 -18.81 -1.54
C ASN A 62 -1.26 -17.52 -1.08
N PRO A 63 -0.45 -16.88 -1.92
CA PRO A 63 0.25 -15.65 -1.57
C PRO A 63 -0.73 -14.49 -1.34
N LEU A 64 -0.45 -13.69 -0.31
CA LEU A 64 -1.10 -12.39 -0.06
C LEU A 64 -0.20 -11.24 -0.47
N VAL A 65 1.10 -11.39 -0.21
CA VAL A 65 2.13 -10.39 -0.45
C VAL A 65 3.30 -11.06 -1.18
N ALA A 66 3.81 -10.40 -2.19
CA ALA A 66 5.10 -10.72 -2.80
C ALA A 66 6.17 -9.77 -2.27
N ALA A 67 7.36 -10.28 -1.96
CA ALA A 67 8.53 -9.43 -1.78
C ALA A 67 9.39 -9.43 -3.04
N THR A 68 9.50 -8.27 -3.68
CA THR A 68 10.22 -8.08 -4.95
C THR A 68 11.62 -7.55 -4.69
N SER A 69 12.56 -7.98 -5.54
CA SER A 69 13.93 -7.48 -5.57
C SER A 69 13.98 -5.94 -5.63
N PRO A 70 14.88 -5.27 -4.89
CA PRO A 70 15.03 -3.82 -4.92
C PRO A 70 15.51 -3.27 -6.27
N ARG A 71 16.01 -4.15 -7.16
CA ARG A 71 16.29 -3.85 -8.56
C ARG A 71 15.74 -4.98 -9.43
N LEU A 72 14.95 -4.61 -10.44
CA LEU A 72 14.40 -5.58 -11.38
C LEU A 72 15.50 -6.12 -12.29
N SER A 73 15.28 -7.28 -12.92
CA SER A 73 16.21 -7.91 -13.86
C SER A 73 16.56 -7.05 -15.07
N ASN A 74 15.69 -6.10 -15.43
CA ASN A 74 15.96 -5.09 -16.47
C ASN A 74 16.80 -3.89 -15.99
N GLY A 75 17.29 -3.92 -14.75
CA GLY A 75 18.10 -2.86 -14.13
C GLY A 75 17.32 -1.75 -13.44
N THR A 76 15.98 -1.71 -13.56
CA THR A 76 15.16 -0.63 -12.99
C THR A 76 15.12 -0.70 -11.46
N PRO A 77 15.43 0.38 -10.72
CA PRO A 77 15.21 0.43 -9.28
C PRO A 77 13.73 0.25 -8.92
N PHE A 78 13.44 -0.57 -7.92
CA PHE A 78 12.07 -0.88 -7.51
C PHE A 78 11.87 -0.61 -6.01
N PRO A 79 11.38 0.59 -5.63
CA PRO A 79 11.25 0.96 -4.22
C PRO A 79 10.13 0.20 -3.49
N THR A 80 9.20 -0.44 -4.17
CA THR A 80 8.13 -1.19 -3.48
C THR A 80 8.52 -2.64 -3.30
N THR A 81 9.09 -2.96 -2.14
CA THR A 81 9.54 -4.30 -1.77
C THR A 81 8.34 -5.21 -1.51
N PHE A 82 7.40 -4.79 -0.66
CA PHE A 82 6.21 -5.59 -0.33
C PHE A 82 5.01 -5.18 -1.18
N TYR A 83 4.60 -6.06 -2.08
CA TYR A 83 3.49 -5.84 -3.00
C TYR A 83 2.27 -6.67 -2.58
N LEU A 84 1.23 -5.99 -2.09
CA LEU A 84 -0.05 -6.61 -1.76
C LEU A 84 -0.78 -7.01 -3.05
N THR A 85 -1.14 -8.29 -3.17
CA THR A 85 -1.61 -8.87 -4.45
C THR A 85 -3.02 -9.42 -4.37
N HIS A 86 -3.44 -9.93 -3.21
CA HIS A 86 -4.73 -10.60 -3.06
C HIS A 86 -5.92 -9.67 -3.39
N PRO A 87 -6.74 -9.95 -4.44
CA PRO A 87 -7.76 -9.05 -4.96
C PRO A 87 -8.82 -8.58 -3.94
N VAL A 88 -9.24 -9.47 -3.02
CA VAL A 88 -10.19 -9.09 -1.96
C VAL A 88 -9.60 -8.04 -1.01
N ILE A 89 -8.32 -8.20 -0.64
CA ILE A 89 -7.65 -7.29 0.28
C ILE A 89 -7.36 -5.96 -0.42
N THR A 90 -6.84 -5.99 -1.65
CA THR A 90 -6.56 -4.77 -2.42
C THR A 90 -7.84 -3.96 -2.68
N SER A 91 -8.95 -4.63 -3.00
CA SER A 91 -10.26 -3.98 -3.14
C SER A 91 -10.74 -3.35 -1.83
N ALA A 92 -10.60 -4.04 -0.70
CA ALA A 92 -10.97 -3.53 0.61
C ALA A 92 -10.11 -2.31 1.03
N VAL A 93 -8.80 -2.38 0.81
CA VAL A 93 -7.88 -1.28 1.07
C VAL A 93 -8.18 -0.07 0.18
N SER A 94 -8.50 -0.31 -1.09
CA SER A 94 -8.92 0.75 -2.02
C SER A 94 -10.19 1.48 -1.54
N ARG A 95 -11.13 0.78 -0.91
CA ARG A 95 -12.31 1.40 -0.29
C ARG A 95 -11.91 2.36 0.84
N LEU A 96 -10.98 1.97 1.71
CA LEU A 96 -10.48 2.84 2.78
C LEU A 96 -9.75 4.07 2.22
N GLU A 97 -8.93 3.88 1.18
CA GLU A 97 -8.24 4.99 0.51
C GLU A 97 -9.25 6.00 -0.08
N ALA A 98 -10.29 5.50 -0.74
CA ALA A 98 -11.36 6.33 -1.31
C ALA A 98 -12.22 7.03 -0.24
N ALA A 99 -12.39 6.40 0.93
CA ALA A 99 -13.09 6.97 2.07
C ALA A 99 -12.28 8.07 2.81
N GLY A 100 -11.01 8.27 2.46
CA GLY A 100 -10.18 9.36 2.98
C GLY A 100 -9.36 9.02 4.23
N LEU A 101 -9.29 7.74 4.63
CA LEU A 101 -8.56 7.31 5.83
C LEU A 101 -7.09 7.78 5.86
N MET A 102 -6.44 7.84 4.70
CA MET A 102 -5.06 8.35 4.61
C MET A 102 -4.93 9.80 5.09
N ASN A 103 -5.93 10.64 4.85
CA ASN A 103 -5.91 12.03 5.29
C ASN A 103 -5.99 12.11 6.82
N GLU A 104 -6.85 11.33 7.44
CA GLU A 104 -6.98 11.23 8.89
C GLU A 104 -5.69 10.73 9.54
N MET A 105 -5.09 9.68 8.97
CA MET A 105 -3.79 9.16 9.43
C MET A 105 -2.68 10.21 9.30
N ASN A 106 -2.66 11.00 8.22
CA ASN A 106 -1.69 12.08 8.03
C ASN A 106 -1.86 13.22 9.05
N VAL A 107 -3.10 13.59 9.38
CA VAL A 107 -3.38 14.57 10.44
C VAL A 107 -2.85 14.07 11.79
N ARG A 108 -3.10 12.79 12.11
CA ARG A 108 -2.57 12.17 13.34
C ARG A 108 -1.05 12.11 13.36
N LEU A 109 -0.40 11.73 12.25
CA LEU A 109 1.07 11.70 12.14
C LEU A 109 1.70 13.07 12.42
N ALA A 110 1.03 14.16 12.05
CA ALA A 110 1.53 15.52 12.31
C ALA A 110 1.34 15.97 13.77
N ALA A 111 0.37 15.41 14.48
CA ALA A 111 -0.02 15.83 15.82
C ALA A 111 0.50 14.92 16.95
N ASP A 112 0.72 13.64 16.67
CA ASP A 112 1.11 12.62 17.65
C ASP A 112 2.57 12.19 17.45
N ALA A 113 3.44 12.65 18.35
CA ALA A 113 4.87 12.37 18.31
C ALA A 113 5.20 10.89 18.53
N ASP A 114 4.41 10.17 19.34
CA ASP A 114 4.64 8.75 19.62
C ASP A 114 4.24 7.88 18.42
N LEU A 115 3.13 8.22 17.75
CA LEU A 115 2.77 7.59 16.47
C LEU A 115 3.84 7.85 15.40
N ALA A 116 4.31 9.10 15.28
CA ALA A 116 5.37 9.45 14.33
C ALA A 116 6.67 8.69 14.61
N ALA A 117 7.04 8.51 15.88
CA ALA A 117 8.21 7.72 16.27
C ALA A 117 8.06 6.24 15.90
N ARG A 118 6.90 5.62 16.19
CA ARG A 118 6.62 4.22 15.80
C ARG A 118 6.56 4.03 14.28
N TYR A 119 5.99 4.98 13.54
CA TYR A 119 5.96 4.92 12.07
C TYR A 119 7.36 5.13 11.45
N ARG A 120 8.24 5.89 12.10
CA ARG A 120 9.66 5.94 11.75
C ARG A 120 10.38 4.62 12.04
N ALA A 121 10.10 3.95 13.15
CA ALA A 121 10.64 2.62 13.40
C ALA A 121 10.18 1.62 12.32
N ALA A 122 8.91 1.70 11.87
CA ALA A 122 8.40 0.92 10.76
C ALA A 122 9.17 1.18 9.45
N HIS A 123 9.52 2.44 9.18
CA HIS A 123 10.36 2.81 8.04
C HIS A 123 11.74 2.16 8.09
N GLU A 124 12.42 2.20 9.24
CA GLU A 124 13.74 1.55 9.39
C GLU A 124 13.65 0.03 9.23
N ALA A 125 12.62 -0.60 9.80
CA ALA A 125 12.36 -2.03 9.65
C ALA A 125 12.11 -2.43 8.18
N TYR A 126 11.43 -1.57 7.42
CA TYR A 126 11.23 -1.76 5.99
C TYR A 126 12.56 -1.70 5.22
N LEU A 127 13.41 -0.72 5.52
CA LEU A 127 14.72 -0.58 4.86
C LEU A 127 15.63 -1.78 5.15
N ALA A 128 15.68 -2.22 6.42
CA ALA A 128 16.40 -3.42 6.83
C ALA A 128 15.90 -4.66 6.05
N SER A 129 14.58 -4.86 6.02
CA SER A 129 13.98 -5.98 5.28
C SER A 129 14.31 -5.94 3.78
N ARG A 130 14.28 -4.75 3.15
CA ARG A 130 14.69 -4.59 1.75
C ARG A 130 16.15 -4.96 1.54
N ALA A 131 17.04 -4.53 2.44
CA ALA A 131 18.47 -4.84 2.32
C ALA A 131 18.71 -6.36 2.38
N GLU A 132 18.02 -7.06 3.29
CA GLU A 132 18.07 -8.52 3.37
C GLU A 132 17.52 -9.20 2.11
N ILE A 133 16.41 -8.71 1.55
CA ILE A 133 15.84 -9.21 0.31
C ILE A 133 16.81 -8.99 -0.86
N GLY A 134 17.46 -7.83 -0.93
CA GLY A 134 18.49 -7.55 -1.92
C GLY A 134 19.65 -8.53 -1.81
N ALA A 135 20.17 -8.76 -0.61
CA ALA A 135 21.24 -9.74 -0.37
C ALA A 135 20.83 -11.15 -0.82
N ARG A 136 19.59 -11.59 -0.52
CA ARG A 136 19.05 -12.88 -0.99
C ARG A 136 18.92 -12.97 -2.51
N SER A 137 18.58 -11.87 -3.18
CA SER A 137 18.46 -11.83 -4.65
C SER A 137 19.79 -11.59 -5.36
N GLY A 138 20.92 -11.56 -4.65
CA GLY A 138 22.23 -11.23 -5.21
C GLY A 138 22.37 -9.77 -5.68
N ILE A 139 21.43 -8.91 -5.27
CA ILE A 139 21.44 -7.48 -5.57
C ILE A 139 22.09 -6.76 -4.39
N GLY A 140 23.18 -6.06 -4.64
CA GLY A 140 23.84 -5.20 -3.64
C GLY A 140 23.02 -3.95 -3.32
N ALA A 141 23.70 -2.91 -2.83
CA ALA A 141 23.08 -1.61 -2.61
C ALA A 141 22.43 -1.06 -3.90
N VAL A 142 21.30 -0.37 -3.76
CA VAL A 142 20.58 0.30 -4.85
C VAL A 142 20.52 1.80 -4.50
N PRO A 143 21.56 2.59 -4.82
CA PRO A 143 21.69 3.98 -4.37
C PRO A 143 20.51 4.89 -4.75
N GLU A 144 19.84 4.59 -5.86
CA GLU A 144 18.71 5.38 -6.38
C GLU A 144 17.49 5.38 -5.45
N ILE A 145 17.40 4.40 -4.54
CA ILE A 145 16.27 4.24 -3.59
C ILE A 145 16.75 4.11 -2.15
N ASP A 146 18.01 4.48 -1.88
CA ASP A 146 18.58 4.45 -0.54
C ASP A 146 17.88 5.44 0.40
N GLY A 147 17.64 5.02 1.65
CA GLY A 147 16.85 5.77 2.62
C GLY A 147 15.37 5.97 2.24
N VAL A 148 14.90 5.47 1.08
CA VAL A 148 13.52 5.66 0.61
C VAL A 148 12.75 4.36 0.71
N SER A 149 11.86 4.30 1.70
CA SER A 149 10.83 3.25 1.79
C SER A 149 9.60 3.57 0.93
N ALA A 150 8.64 2.65 0.84
CA ALA A 150 7.41 2.86 0.07
C ALA A 150 6.26 3.41 0.94
N GLY A 151 5.08 3.64 0.34
CA GLY A 151 3.90 4.10 1.10
C GLY A 151 3.95 5.54 1.64
N GLY A 152 5.05 6.29 1.43
CA GLY A 152 5.20 7.67 1.92
C GLY A 152 5.84 7.77 3.31
N MET A 153 6.19 6.62 3.90
CA MET A 153 6.95 6.50 5.14
C MET A 153 8.26 7.31 5.10
N PRO A 154 8.72 7.85 6.25
CA PRO A 154 8.06 7.84 7.57
C PRO A 154 7.17 9.06 7.82
N THR A 155 7.05 9.99 6.86
CA THR A 155 6.46 11.31 7.13
C THR A 155 5.00 11.43 6.75
N ARG A 156 4.50 10.55 5.87
CA ARG A 156 3.11 10.55 5.44
C ARG A 156 2.62 9.17 5.00
N VAL A 157 1.33 9.05 4.82
CA VAL A 157 0.67 7.94 4.15
C VAL A 157 0.26 8.40 2.76
N LYS A 158 0.86 7.81 1.72
CA LYS A 158 0.53 8.04 0.31
C LYS A 158 -0.31 6.90 -0.29
N CYS A 159 -0.22 5.70 0.29
CA CYS A 159 -0.90 4.50 -0.18
C CYS A 159 -0.93 3.45 0.95
N LEU A 160 -2.12 2.99 1.30
CA LEU A 160 -2.36 1.96 2.32
C LEU A 160 -1.98 0.56 1.85
N HIS A 161 -2.06 0.27 0.54
CA HIS A 161 -1.71 -1.05 0.00
C HIS A 161 -0.30 -1.49 0.40
N VAL A 162 0.65 -0.57 0.37
CA VAL A 162 2.03 -0.83 0.78
C VAL A 162 2.14 -1.02 2.29
N LEU A 163 1.39 -0.25 3.09
CA LEU A 163 1.45 -0.37 4.55
C LEU A 163 0.85 -1.69 5.02
N VAL A 164 -0.28 -2.10 4.44
CA VAL A 164 -0.89 -3.41 4.67
C VAL A 164 0.05 -4.52 4.21
N GLY A 165 0.63 -4.42 3.02
CA GLY A 165 1.61 -5.39 2.52
C GLY A 165 2.82 -5.53 3.45
N HIS A 166 3.36 -4.41 3.95
CA HIS A 166 4.46 -4.41 4.91
C HIS A 166 4.05 -5.03 6.26
N SER A 167 2.87 -4.72 6.79
CA SER A 167 2.40 -5.23 8.09
C SER A 167 2.17 -6.73 8.04
N LEU A 168 1.56 -7.24 6.96
CA LEU A 168 1.41 -8.68 6.75
C LEU A 168 2.76 -9.40 6.63
N ALA A 169 3.77 -8.75 6.03
CA ALA A 169 5.10 -9.33 5.84
C ALA A 169 5.96 -9.32 7.12
N ALA A 170 5.94 -8.21 7.85
CA ALA A 170 6.76 -7.99 9.03
C ALA A 170 6.12 -8.54 10.32
N GLY A 171 4.80 -8.66 10.34
CA GLY A 171 4.00 -9.09 11.48
C GLY A 171 3.38 -7.94 12.28
N PRO A 172 2.40 -8.25 13.14
CA PRO A 172 1.67 -7.24 13.91
C PRO A 172 2.59 -6.40 14.81
N GLY A 173 2.30 -5.11 14.91
CA GLY A 173 3.00 -4.16 15.77
C GLY A 173 4.22 -3.49 15.11
N VAL A 174 4.68 -3.97 13.95
CA VAL A 174 5.82 -3.37 13.25
C VAL A 174 5.43 -2.08 12.53
N ASN A 175 4.26 -2.04 11.89
CA ASN A 175 3.79 -0.88 11.14
C ASN A 175 2.40 -0.46 11.63
N PRO A 176 2.32 0.51 12.57
CA PRO A 176 1.07 0.80 13.28
C PRO A 176 -0.08 1.22 12.35
N LEU A 177 0.20 1.98 11.29
CA LEU A 177 -0.83 2.44 10.36
C LEU A 177 -1.26 1.36 9.37
N GLY A 178 -0.38 0.40 9.06
CA GLY A 178 -0.77 -0.75 8.26
C GLY A 178 -1.58 -1.76 9.08
N ASP A 179 -1.27 -1.93 10.38
CA ASP A 179 -2.07 -2.72 11.31
C ASP A 179 -3.48 -2.13 11.50
N GLU A 180 -3.57 -0.80 11.68
CA GLU A 180 -4.85 -0.09 11.71
C GLU A 180 -5.66 -0.31 10.43
N ALA A 181 -5.01 -0.27 9.26
CA ALA A 181 -5.68 -0.52 7.98
C ALA A 181 -6.15 -1.98 7.83
N ILE A 182 -5.40 -2.96 8.35
CA ILE A 182 -5.83 -4.37 8.41
C ILE A 182 -7.07 -4.51 9.31
N ALA A 183 -7.08 -3.88 10.47
CA ALA A 183 -8.24 -3.89 11.36
C ALA A 183 -9.46 -3.23 10.71
N ALA A 184 -9.27 -2.12 10.00
CA ALA A 184 -10.34 -1.37 9.34
C ALA A 184 -10.98 -2.11 8.15
N ILE A 185 -10.32 -3.12 7.56
CA ILE A 185 -10.91 -3.95 6.49
C ILE A 185 -11.59 -5.23 7.00
N ALA A 186 -11.71 -5.42 8.32
CA ALA A 186 -12.20 -6.67 8.92
C ALA A 186 -13.61 -7.10 8.45
N GLU A 187 -14.45 -6.16 8.02
CA GLU A 187 -15.76 -6.47 7.41
C GLU A 187 -15.62 -7.27 6.10
N TRP A 188 -14.56 -7.02 5.33
CA TRP A 188 -14.35 -7.65 4.02
C TRP A 188 -13.32 -8.78 4.04
N TRP A 189 -12.36 -8.73 4.96
CA TRP A 189 -11.28 -9.70 5.04
C TRP A 189 -10.71 -9.82 6.45
N THR A 190 -10.46 -11.06 6.87
CA THR A 190 -9.83 -11.41 8.15
C THR A 190 -8.71 -12.41 7.91
N THR A 191 -7.67 -12.38 8.75
CA THR A 191 -6.46 -13.19 8.55
C THR A 191 -6.66 -14.69 8.80
N ASP A 192 -7.72 -15.07 9.51
CA ASP A 192 -8.02 -16.42 9.97
C ASP A 192 -9.00 -17.17 9.05
N ARG A 193 -9.46 -16.53 7.97
CA ARG A 193 -10.36 -17.12 6.97
C ARG A 193 -9.79 -17.02 5.55
N CYS A 194 -10.13 -18.00 4.73
CA CYS A 194 -9.79 -18.00 3.30
C CYS A 194 -10.81 -17.20 2.49
N TYR A 195 -10.30 -16.34 1.60
CA TYR A 195 -11.08 -15.54 0.64
C TYR A 195 -10.58 -15.71 -0.80
N CYS A 196 -9.88 -16.81 -1.10
CA CYS A 196 -9.24 -17.00 -2.40
C CYS A 196 -10.20 -17.54 -3.46
N ASP A 197 -11.24 -18.27 -3.06
CA ASP A 197 -12.21 -18.84 -4.00
C ASP A 197 -12.96 -17.74 -4.74
N GLY A 198 -12.97 -17.81 -6.08
CA GLY A 198 -13.56 -16.81 -6.96
C GLY A 198 -12.89 -15.42 -6.95
N ALA A 199 -11.79 -15.21 -6.21
CA ALA A 199 -11.17 -13.88 -6.10
C ALA A 199 -10.33 -13.47 -7.33
N TRP A 200 -9.88 -14.45 -8.12
CA TRP A 200 -9.23 -14.27 -9.41
C TRP A 200 -9.59 -15.45 -10.33
N ASP A 201 -9.32 -15.31 -11.63
CA ASP A 201 -9.51 -16.42 -12.57
C ASP A 201 -8.43 -17.49 -12.37
N THR A 202 -8.81 -18.59 -11.70
CA THR A 202 -7.95 -19.76 -11.47
C THR A 202 -7.90 -20.71 -12.67
N GLY A 203 -8.87 -20.64 -13.59
CA GLY A 203 -9.00 -21.55 -14.72
C GLY A 203 -8.44 -21.01 -16.05
N GLY A 204 -8.31 -19.69 -16.18
CA GLY A 204 -7.78 -19.04 -17.37
C GLY A 204 -6.29 -19.27 -17.61
N GLU A 205 -5.75 -18.76 -18.71
CA GLU A 205 -4.31 -18.78 -18.97
C GLU A 205 -3.57 -17.81 -18.03
N VAL A 206 -2.39 -18.20 -17.54
CA VAL A 206 -1.56 -17.31 -16.73
C VAL A 206 -1.12 -16.11 -17.60
N PRO A 207 -1.27 -14.86 -17.13
CA PRO A 207 -0.83 -13.70 -17.89
C PRO A 207 0.66 -13.80 -18.27
N SER A 208 0.95 -13.79 -19.57
CA SER A 208 2.30 -13.99 -20.12
C SER A 208 2.94 -12.71 -20.69
N ARG A 209 2.14 -11.65 -20.92
CA ARG A 209 2.62 -10.37 -21.46
C ARG A 209 2.62 -9.30 -20.38
N ASP A 210 3.77 -8.66 -20.18
CA ASP A 210 3.88 -7.52 -19.27
C ASP A 210 3.22 -6.29 -19.91
N LEU A 211 1.97 -6.03 -19.53
CA LEU A 211 1.24 -4.82 -19.93
C LEU A 211 1.48 -3.66 -18.96
N SER A 212 2.46 -3.77 -18.04
CA SER A 212 2.82 -2.72 -17.08
C SER A 212 3.38 -1.48 -17.78
N ARG A 213 2.50 -0.64 -18.33
CA ARG A 213 2.85 0.73 -18.70
C ARG A 213 3.16 1.47 -17.40
N HIS A 214 4.35 2.03 -17.27
CA HIS A 214 4.69 3.00 -16.22
C HIS A 214 4.01 4.37 -16.48
N GLY A 215 2.70 4.36 -16.75
CA GLY A 215 1.85 5.51 -17.08
C GLY A 215 0.37 5.17 -16.80
N PRO A 216 -0.54 6.16 -16.72
CA PRO A 216 -1.83 6.00 -16.05
C PRO A 216 -2.70 4.97 -16.78
N GLN A 217 -3.25 4.03 -16.02
CA GLN A 217 -4.13 2.98 -16.54
C GLN A 217 -5.46 2.97 -15.79
N GLY A 218 -6.53 2.92 -16.57
CA GLY A 218 -7.85 2.42 -16.24
C GLY A 218 -8.51 1.98 -17.54
N LEU A 219 -9.21 0.85 -17.54
CA LEU A 219 -10.06 0.45 -18.66
C LEU A 219 -11.30 1.39 -18.69
N PRO A 220 -11.68 1.95 -19.85
CA PRO A 220 -12.68 3.03 -19.93
C PRO A 220 -14.10 2.59 -19.55
N GLU A 221 -14.40 1.29 -19.52
CA GLU A 221 -15.76 0.83 -19.20
C GLU A 221 -16.03 0.66 -17.69
N ILE A 222 -14.99 0.66 -16.85
CA ILE A 222 -15.11 0.62 -15.38
C ILE A 222 -14.66 1.94 -14.73
N VAL A 223 -13.85 2.74 -15.43
CA VAL A 223 -13.37 4.03 -14.94
C VAL A 223 -13.97 5.13 -15.80
N GLY A 224 -14.92 5.89 -15.23
CA GLY A 224 -15.50 7.05 -15.87
C GLY A 224 -14.44 7.99 -16.45
N ARG A 225 -14.69 8.42 -17.69
CA ARG A 225 -13.94 9.34 -18.59
C ARG A 225 -12.44 9.57 -18.31
N PRO A 226 -11.56 9.39 -19.32
CA PRO A 226 -10.13 9.64 -19.17
C PRO A 226 -9.81 11.09 -18.76
N ALA A 227 -8.75 11.23 -17.97
CA ALA A 227 -8.22 12.51 -17.51
C ALA A 227 -7.94 13.47 -18.69
N PRO A 228 -8.22 14.77 -18.55
CA PRO A 228 -7.98 15.74 -19.63
C PRO A 228 -6.48 15.84 -19.93
N VAL A 229 -6.12 15.61 -21.19
CA VAL A 229 -4.77 15.82 -21.70
C VAL A 229 -4.49 17.33 -21.67
N ARG A 230 -3.53 17.77 -20.85
CA ARG A 230 -2.98 19.13 -20.95
C ARG A 230 -2.21 19.20 -22.27
N LYS A 231 -2.72 19.97 -23.24
CA LYS A 231 -1.93 20.39 -24.40
C LYS A 231 -0.73 21.19 -23.88
N SER A 232 0.47 20.76 -24.21
CA SER A 232 1.64 21.63 -24.14
C SER A 232 1.36 22.86 -25.00
N ARG A 233 1.54 24.06 -24.44
CA ARG A 233 1.56 25.29 -25.22
C ARG A 233 2.77 25.21 -26.14
N GLY A 234 2.51 24.88 -27.41
CA GLY A 234 3.47 25.03 -28.48
C GLY A 234 3.87 26.49 -28.60
N ALA A 235 5.17 26.71 -28.78
CA ALA A 235 5.71 27.96 -29.25
C ALA A 235 5.12 28.24 -30.64
N ASP A 236 4.34 29.31 -30.74
CA ASP A 236 4.07 30.04 -31.97
C ASP A 236 3.79 31.49 -31.56
N ALA A 237 4.83 32.31 -31.60
CA ALA A 237 4.72 33.76 -31.62
C ALA A 237 5.54 34.25 -32.81
N ALA A 238 4.90 34.26 -33.98
CA ALA A 238 5.40 34.92 -35.18
C ALA A 238 4.23 35.60 -35.91
N GLY A 239 4.28 36.94 -35.96
CA GLY A 239 3.50 37.82 -36.83
C GLY A 239 2.06 38.08 -36.35
N THR A 240 1.50 39.29 -36.40
CA THR A 240 1.83 40.50 -37.16
C THR A 240 1.16 41.72 -36.52
N ALA A 241 1.81 42.87 -36.68
CA ALA A 241 1.28 44.21 -36.43
C ALA A 241 0.01 44.50 -37.25
N ASP A 242 -0.91 45.30 -36.70
CA ASP A 242 -1.33 46.59 -37.28
C ASP A 242 -2.30 47.36 -36.35
N GLY A 243 -2.36 48.68 -36.50
CA GLY A 243 -3.55 49.47 -36.15
C GLY A 243 -3.41 50.54 -35.08
N ALA A 244 -3.16 51.77 -35.53
CA ALA A 244 -3.08 53.02 -34.78
C ALA A 244 -4.46 53.63 -34.43
N ASP A 245 -4.44 54.55 -33.44
CA ASP A 245 -5.09 55.88 -33.37
C ASP A 245 -5.42 56.23 -31.90
N ALA A 246 -4.72 57.15 -31.24
CA ALA A 246 -4.76 58.62 -31.35
C ALA A 246 -5.93 59.26 -30.57
N VAL A 247 -5.60 60.05 -29.54
CA VAL A 247 -6.18 61.30 -28.99
C VAL A 247 -5.52 61.45 -27.60
N GLY A 248 -4.80 62.49 -27.19
CA GLY A 248 -4.77 63.90 -27.57
C GLY A 248 -5.06 64.74 -26.32
N THR A 249 -4.09 65.52 -25.83
CA THR A 249 -4.25 66.92 -25.34
C THR A 249 -2.98 67.42 -24.64
N ALA A 250 -2.58 68.63 -25.01
CA ALA A 250 -1.43 69.39 -24.57
C ALA A 250 -1.85 70.54 -23.62
N SER A 251 -0.91 71.04 -22.80
CA SER A 251 -0.81 72.40 -22.24
C SER A 251 0.52 72.47 -21.45
N THR A 252 1.60 73.03 -21.98
CA THR A 252 2.15 74.41 -21.83
C THR A 252 2.60 74.81 -20.41
N GLU A 253 3.88 75.26 -20.37
CA GLU A 253 4.66 76.16 -19.48
C GLU A 253 3.89 76.97 -18.39
N GLU A 254 4.46 77.47 -17.28
CA GLU A 254 5.76 78.13 -17.07
C GLU A 254 6.02 78.33 -15.56
N THR A 255 7.21 78.81 -15.25
CA THR A 255 7.78 79.08 -13.93
C THR A 255 7.28 80.44 -13.38
N LYS A 256 6.80 80.43 -12.12
CA LYS A 256 6.73 81.52 -11.11
C LYS A 256 5.33 81.76 -10.53
#